data_AF-R7VL90-F1
#
_entry.id   AF-R7VL90-F1
#
_cell.length_a   1.000
_cell.length_b   1.000
_cell.length_c   1.000
_cell.angle_alpha   90.00
_cell.angle_beta   90.00
_cell.angle_gamma   90.00
#
_symmetry.space_group_name_H-M   'P 1'
#
loop_
_entity.id
_entity.type
_entity.pdbx_description
1 polymer ?
#
loop_
_entity_poly.entity_id
_entity_poly.type
_entity_poly.pdbx_seq_one_letter_code
_entity_poly.pdbx_strand_id
1 'polypeptide(L)'
;LFTFNHCSHSVYAVTHPQMYEYLPTDIEAMKPMNMQGANSIFIYPTKHVYHSFLYWWYLCALDESCQAPPNITRPCPLVYQKGGERRNMYYAYCHRFDQSSMNILMGN
;
A
#
# COMPACT_ATOMS: atom_id res chain seq x y z
N LEU A 1 6.29 -9.84 10.49
CA LEU A 1 4.93 -9.56 9.97
C LEU A 1 4.72 -10.45 8.76
N PHE A 2 3.60 -11.17 8.66
CA PHE A 2 3.34 -12.06 7.52
C PHE A 2 1.95 -11.83 6.93
N THR A 3 1.89 -11.86 5.60
CA THR A 3 0.67 -11.72 4.78
C THR A 3 0.50 -12.95 3.89
N PHE A 4 -0.74 -13.43 3.71
CA PHE A 4 -0.99 -14.72 3.06
C PHE A 4 -1.55 -14.63 1.63
N ASN A 5 -1.70 -13.44 1.07
CA ASN A 5 -2.31 -13.23 -0.23
C ASN A 5 -1.45 -12.33 -1.11
N HIS A 6 -1.16 -12.75 -2.34
CA HIS A 6 -0.46 -11.93 -3.32
C HIS A 6 -1.47 -11.28 -4.27
N CYS A 7 -1.30 -9.98 -4.53
CA CYS A 7 -2.03 -9.28 -5.58
C CYS A 7 -1.25 -9.27 -6.89
N SER A 8 -1.95 -9.18 -8.01
CA SER A 8 -1.37 -9.14 -9.35
C SER A 8 -0.98 -7.74 -9.82
N HIS A 9 -0.83 -6.80 -8.88
CA HIS A 9 -0.52 -5.39 -9.13
C HIS A 9 0.53 -4.91 -8.14
N SER A 10 1.25 -3.85 -8.52
CA SER A 10 2.29 -3.29 -7.67
C SER A 10 1.75 -2.41 -6.55
N VAL A 11 2.56 -2.23 -5.52
CA VAL A 11 2.27 -1.28 -4.43
C VAL A 11 2.04 0.12 -5.01
N TYR A 12 2.89 0.55 -5.95
CA TYR A 12 2.77 1.85 -6.61
C TYR A 12 1.47 2.03 -7.40
N ALA A 13 1.09 1.03 -8.20
CA ALA A 13 -0.02 1.19 -9.13
C ALA A 13 -1.37 1.50 -8.45
N VAL A 14 -1.55 1.08 -7.19
CA VAL A 14 -2.83 1.18 -6.48
C VAL A 14 -2.73 1.91 -5.15
N THR A 15 -1.68 2.73 -4.98
CA THR A 15 -1.51 3.60 -3.82
C THR A 15 -1.69 5.05 -4.24
N HIS A 16 -2.54 5.78 -3.52
CA HIS A 16 -2.78 7.17 -3.80
C HIS A 16 -1.49 7.97 -3.54
N PRO A 17 -1.07 8.88 -4.44
CA PRO A 17 0.20 9.59 -4.31
C PRO A 17 0.38 10.31 -2.96
N GLN A 18 -0.70 10.88 -2.41
CA GLN A 18 -0.67 11.57 -1.11
C GLN A 18 -0.23 10.66 0.05
N MET A 19 -0.45 9.34 -0.01
CA MET A 19 -0.02 8.46 1.08
C MET A 19 1.52 8.44 1.24
N TYR A 20 2.27 8.72 0.17
CA TYR A 20 3.73 8.83 0.22
C TYR A 20 4.22 10.07 0.97
N GLU A 21 3.35 11.07 1.19
CA GLU A 21 3.64 12.23 2.05
C GLU A 21 3.58 11.87 3.53
N TYR A 22 2.75 10.87 3.89
CA TYR A 22 2.61 10.37 5.26
C TYR A 22 3.60 9.26 5.59
N LEU A 23 3.85 8.37 4.62
CA LEU A 23 4.71 7.20 4.77
C LEU A 23 5.83 7.27 3.72
N PRO A 24 6.93 8.01 4.00
CA PRO A 24 8.06 8.12 3.08
C PRO A 24 8.67 6.75 2.77
N THR A 25 8.99 6.54 1.50
CA THR A 25 9.57 5.30 0.96
C THR A 25 10.30 5.58 -0.35
N ASP A 26 11.13 4.65 -0.82
CA ASP A 26 11.61 4.65 -2.19
C ASP A 26 10.47 4.26 -3.16
N ILE A 27 9.92 5.26 -3.86
CA ILE A 27 8.82 5.06 -4.81
C ILE A 27 9.24 4.18 -6.01
N GLU A 28 10.49 4.27 -6.46
CA GLU A 28 10.98 3.44 -7.57
C GLU A 28 11.06 1.97 -7.16
N ALA A 29 11.39 1.68 -5.91
CA ALA A 29 11.33 0.33 -5.34
C ALA A 29 9.88 -0.21 -5.23
N MET A 30 8.88 0.66 -5.08
CA MET A 30 7.46 0.28 -4.99
C MET A 30 6.82 -0.07 -6.34
N LYS A 31 7.40 0.36 -7.46
CA LYS A 31 6.90 0.05 -8.82
C LYS A 31 7.01 -1.44 -9.19
N PRO A 32 8.15 -2.13 -8.99
CA PRO A 32 8.24 -3.55 -9.26
C PRO A 32 7.69 -4.44 -8.13
N MET A 33 7.48 -3.89 -6.93
CA MET A 33 7.02 -4.65 -5.76
C MET A 33 5.53 -5.00 -5.89
N ASN A 34 5.20 -6.30 -5.93
CA ASN A 34 3.80 -6.75 -5.90
C ASN A 34 3.18 -6.47 -4.53
N MET A 35 1.96 -5.94 -4.54
CA MET A 35 1.20 -5.69 -3.34
C MET A 35 0.77 -7.00 -2.67
N GLN A 36 0.95 -7.08 -1.36
CA GLN A 36 0.42 -8.13 -0.50
C GLN A 36 -0.99 -7.77 -0.01
N GLY A 37 -1.88 -8.76 0.06
CA GLY A 37 -3.22 -8.61 0.61
C GLY A 37 -3.21 -8.33 2.11
N ALA A 38 -4.13 -7.48 2.56
CA ALA A 38 -4.32 -7.12 3.98
C ALA A 38 -5.46 -7.89 4.67
N ASN A 39 -5.98 -8.94 4.02
CA ASN A 39 -7.13 -9.70 4.54
C ASN A 39 -6.80 -10.52 5.80
N SER A 40 -5.57 -11.02 5.89
CA SER A 40 -5.12 -11.87 6.98
C SER A 40 -3.67 -11.53 7.30
N ILE A 41 -3.43 -11.08 8.54
CA ILE A 41 -2.14 -10.58 8.99
C ILE A 41 -1.78 -11.27 10.31
N PHE A 42 -0.56 -11.78 10.42
CA PHE A 42 -0.01 -12.26 11.69
C PHE A 42 1.12 -11.34 12.17
N ILE A 43 0.93 -10.77 13.37
CA ILE A 43 1.86 -9.80 13.98
C ILE A 43 2.39 -10.37 15.29
N TYR A 44 3.72 -10.46 15.39
CA TYR A 44 4.41 -10.73 16.65
C TYR A 44 4.93 -9.39 17.23
N PRO A 45 4.37 -8.88 18.34
CA PRO A 45 4.59 -7.51 18.78
C PRO A 45 5.90 -7.35 19.56
N THR A 46 7.03 -7.30 18.87
CA THR A 46 8.30 -6.91 19.46
C THR A 46 8.44 -5.38 19.51
N LYS A 47 9.36 -4.88 20.35
CA LYS A 47 9.70 -3.45 20.35
C LYS A 47 10.08 -2.94 18.96
N HIS A 48 10.81 -3.75 18.19
CA HIS A 48 11.16 -3.44 16.82
C HIS A 48 9.91 -3.31 15.94
N VAL A 49 9.04 -4.33 15.90
CA VAL A 49 7.79 -4.30 15.11
C VAL A 49 6.88 -3.15 15.51
N TYR A 50 6.86 -2.79 16.80
CA TYR A 50 6.08 -1.65 17.26
C TYR A 50 6.58 -0.33 16.65
N HIS A 51 7.88 -0.04 16.76
CA HIS A 51 8.44 1.23 16.28
C HIS A 51 8.65 1.30 14.76
N SER A 52 8.83 0.17 14.07
CA SER A 52 9.01 0.15 12.62
C SER A 52 7.71 0.04 11.84
N PHE A 53 6.68 -0.61 12.40
CA PHE A 53 5.44 -0.90 11.68
C PHE A 53 4.18 -0.40 12.41
N LEU A 54 3.88 -0.91 13.61
CA LEU A 54 2.57 -0.69 14.25
C LEU A 54 2.30 0.78 14.57
N TYR A 55 3.32 1.50 15.03
CA TYR A 55 3.18 2.91 15.38
C TYR A 55 2.78 3.76 14.17
N TRP A 56 3.51 3.62 13.05
CA TRP A 56 3.23 4.37 11.82
C TRP A 56 1.94 3.93 11.15
N TRP A 57 1.66 2.63 11.15
CA TRP A 57 0.40 2.11 10.62
C TRP A 57 -0.80 2.68 11.37
N TYR A 58 -0.70 2.76 12.71
CA TYR A 58 -1.73 3.33 13.56
C TYR A 58 -1.89 4.85 13.33
N LEU A 59 -0.78 5.60 13.23
CA LEU A 59 -0.85 7.03 12.94
C LEU A 59 -1.54 7.31 11.59
N CYS A 60 -1.20 6.55 10.54
CA CYS A 60 -1.90 6.67 9.25
C CYS A 60 -3.38 6.29 9.36
N ALA A 61 -3.72 5.24 10.13
CA ALA A 61 -5.10 4.83 10.33
C ALA A 61 -5.97 5.87 11.05
N LEU A 62 -5.36 6.74 11.85
CA LEU A 62 -6.05 7.83 12.56
C LEU A 62 -6.24 9.10 11.70
N ASP A 63 -5.57 9.19 10.55
CA ASP A 63 -5.74 10.30 9.61
C ASP A 63 -6.49 9.82 8.36
N GLU A 64 -7.74 10.30 8.20
CA GLU A 64 -8.57 9.99 7.04
C GLU A 64 -7.87 10.32 5.72
N SER A 65 -7.09 11.39 5.67
CA SER A 65 -6.40 11.78 4.43
C SER A 65 -5.19 10.91 4.10
N CYS A 66 -4.63 10.21 5.09
CA CYS A 66 -3.66 9.14 4.84
C CYS A 66 -4.37 7.90 4.29
N GLN A 67 -5.42 7.42 4.96
CA GLN A 67 -6.04 6.14 4.63
C GLN A 67 -7.05 6.18 3.48
N ALA A 68 -7.91 7.18 3.48
CA ALA A 68 -9.07 7.29 2.64
C ALA A 68 -9.21 8.72 2.11
N PRO A 69 -8.22 9.23 1.35
CA PRO A 69 -8.29 10.57 0.77
C PRO A 69 -9.60 10.77 -0.02
N PRO A 70 -10.15 12.00 -0.05
CA PRO A 70 -11.43 12.28 -0.68
C PRO A 70 -11.39 12.07 -2.21
N ASN A 71 -12.53 11.72 -2.81
CA ASN A 71 -12.71 11.47 -4.25
C ASN A 71 -11.99 10.23 -4.82
N ILE A 72 -11.59 9.30 -3.97
CA ILE A 72 -10.98 8.03 -4.39
C ILE A 72 -12.05 6.94 -4.49
N THR A 73 -11.94 6.10 -5.52
CA THR A 73 -12.82 4.93 -5.67
C THR A 73 -12.06 3.64 -5.41
N ARG A 74 -12.75 2.69 -4.75
CA ARG A 74 -12.22 1.35 -4.43
C ARG A 74 -12.09 0.40 -5.62
N PRO A 75 -12.96 0.40 -6.66
CA PRO A 75 -12.65 -0.39 -7.83
C PRO A 75 -11.36 0.16 -8.46
N CYS A 76 -10.38 -0.72 -8.64
CA CYS A 76 -9.16 -0.47 -9.40
C CYS A 76 -9.27 -1.11 -10.80
N PRO A 77 -10.20 -0.70 -11.67
CA PRO A 77 -10.47 -1.40 -12.93
C PRO A 77 -9.31 -1.23 -13.92
N LEU A 78 -8.61 -0.09 -13.86
CA LEU A 78 -7.55 0.26 -14.80
C LEU A 78 -6.29 -0.60 -14.64
N VAL A 79 -6.09 -1.20 -13.47
CA VAL A 79 -5.00 -2.15 -13.21
C VAL A 79 -5.09 -3.39 -14.11
N TYR A 80 -6.31 -3.79 -14.45
CA TYR A 80 -6.59 -4.96 -15.30
C TYR A 80 -6.82 -4.58 -16.77
N GLN A 81 -7.13 -3.31 -17.05
CA GLN A 81 -7.43 -2.81 -18.40
C GLN A 81 -6.23 -2.18 -19.12
N LYS A 82 -5.25 -1.62 -18.39
CA LYS A 82 -4.06 -0.99 -18.98
C LYS A 82 -2.85 -1.94 -19.00
N GLY A 83 -2.71 -2.68 -20.11
CA GLY A 83 -1.44 -2.80 -20.84
C GLY A 83 -0.28 -3.62 -20.25
N GLY A 84 -0.33 -4.95 -20.42
CA GLY A 84 0.86 -5.81 -20.53
C GLY A 84 1.95 -5.61 -19.46
N GLU A 85 3.22 -5.69 -19.86
CA GLU A 85 4.41 -5.69 -18.98
C GLU A 85 4.56 -4.41 -18.11
N ARG A 86 3.89 -3.29 -18.44
CA ARG A 86 4.09 -1.98 -17.77
C ARG A 86 2.97 -1.59 -16.80
N ARG A 87 1.96 -2.43 -16.59
CA ARG A 87 0.81 -2.16 -15.70
C ARG A 87 1.20 -1.78 -14.26
N ASN A 88 2.37 -2.21 -13.82
CA ASN A 88 2.89 -1.98 -12.47
C ASN A 88 3.68 -0.66 -12.33
N MET A 89 3.95 0.04 -13.44
CA MET A 89 4.79 1.24 -13.46
C MET A 89 4.01 2.55 -13.37
N TYR A 90 2.67 2.50 -13.46
CA TYR A 90 1.81 3.69 -13.49
C TYR A 90 0.73 3.62 -12.42
N TYR A 91 0.44 4.77 -11.83
CA TYR A 91 -0.69 4.91 -10.92
C TYR A 91 -2.02 4.68 -11.68
N ALA A 92 -2.86 3.80 -11.16
CA ALA A 92 -4.09 3.34 -11.77
C ALA A 92 -5.32 4.17 -11.38
N TYR A 93 -5.11 5.35 -10.78
CA TYR A 93 -6.19 6.26 -10.36
C TYR A 93 -7.17 5.61 -9.37
N CYS A 94 -6.66 4.78 -8.47
CA CYS A 94 -7.43 4.10 -7.43
C CYS A 94 -6.57 3.88 -6.17
N HIS A 95 -7.20 3.51 -5.06
CA HIS A 95 -6.47 3.31 -3.81
C HIS A 95 -6.89 2.02 -3.07
N ARG A 96 -5.92 1.40 -2.40
CA ARG A 96 -6.13 0.19 -1.58
C ARG A 96 -6.04 0.44 -0.08
N PHE A 97 -6.19 1.68 0.39
CA PHE A 97 -6.42 2.02 1.80
C PHE A 97 -5.37 1.37 2.72
N ASP A 98 -5.83 0.58 3.71
CA ASP A 98 -5.00 -0.05 4.73
C ASP A 98 -3.96 -0.98 4.12
N GLN A 99 -4.34 -1.66 3.05
CA GLN A 99 -3.43 -2.49 2.27
C GLN A 99 -2.27 -1.68 1.68
N SER A 100 -2.51 -0.47 1.19
CA SER A 100 -1.43 0.40 0.68
C SER A 100 -0.46 0.78 1.79
N SER A 101 -0.96 1.29 2.92
CA SER A 101 -0.14 1.71 4.06
C SER A 101 0.72 0.56 4.62
N MET A 102 0.13 -0.63 4.75
CA MET A 102 0.84 -1.82 5.22
C MET A 102 1.98 -2.21 4.28
N ASN A 103 1.76 -2.17 2.97
CA ASN A 103 2.78 -2.56 2.00
C ASN A 103 3.92 -1.55 1.89
N ILE A 104 3.64 -0.25 2.03
CA ILE A 104 4.70 0.76 2.14
C ILE A 104 5.58 0.45 3.36
N LEU A 105 4.97 0.27 4.53
CA LEU A 105 5.71 0.02 5.77
C LEU A 105 6.48 -1.32 5.77
N MET A 106 5.98 -2.33 5.06
CA MET A 106 6.68 -3.61 4.87
C MET A 106 7.83 -3.54 3.86
N GLY A 107 7.79 -2.56 2.95
CA GLY A 107 8.82 -2.36 1.93
C GLY A 107 9.97 -1.46 2.37
N ASN A 108 9.84 -0.81 3.54
CA ASN A 108 10.88 -0.05 4.22
C ASN A 108 11.73 -0.93 5.15
#